data_AF-A0A2S9FS36-F1
#
_entry.id   AF-A0A2S9FS36-F1
#
_cell.length_a   1.000
_cell.length_b   1.000
_cell.length_c   1.000
_cell.angle_alpha   90.00
_cell.angle_beta   90.00
_cell.angle_gamma   90.00
#
_symmetry.space_group_name_H-M   'P 1'
#
loop_
_entity.id
_entity.type
_entity.pdbx_description
1 polymer ?
#
loop_
_entity_poly.entity_id
_entity_poly.type
_entity_poly.pdbx_seq_one_letter_code
_entity_poly.pdbx_strand_id
1 'polypeptide(L)'
;TVWAVLVYFPVAHWVFAFDGVVTENSVGGWIANTLGAVDFAGGTAVHINAGAAALAVAIVLGKSAMFGQLRKPHNVPLTLLGAGLLWAGWYAF
;
A
#
# COMPACT_ATOMS: atom_id res chain seq x y z
N THR A 1 -7.37 -5.83 9.33
CA THR A 1 -7.13 -7.28 9.17
C THR A 1 -7.79 -7.85 7.92
N VAL A 2 -9.08 -7.65 7.67
CA VAL A 2 -9.77 -8.18 6.46
C VAL A 2 -9.07 -7.76 5.16
N TRP A 3 -8.75 -6.48 5.00
CA TRP A 3 -8.03 -5.97 3.82
C TRP A 3 -6.66 -6.63 3.62
N ALA A 4 -5.93 -6.90 4.71
CA ALA A 4 -4.61 -7.53 4.60
C ALA A 4 -4.72 -8.96 4.02
N VAL A 5 -5.70 -9.73 4.50
CA VAL A 5 -5.91 -11.12 4.06
C VAL A 5 -6.45 -11.20 2.65
N LEU A 6 -7.44 -10.37 2.31
CA LEU A 6 -8.18 -10.50 1.05
C LEU A 6 -7.63 -9.65 -0.09
N VAL A 7 -6.86 -8.60 0.20
CA VAL A 7 -6.37 -7.65 -0.82
C VAL A 7 -4.85 -7.62 -0.81
N TYR A 8 -4.23 -7.32 0.33
CA TYR A 8 -2.79 -7.13 0.38
C TYR A 8 -2.00 -8.39 0.02
N PHE A 9 -2.24 -9.53 0.70
CA PHE A 9 -1.47 -10.75 0.41
C PHE A 9 -1.67 -11.28 -1.01
N PRO A 10 -2.89 -11.31 -1.59
CA PRO A 10 -3.07 -11.69 -2.99
C PRO A 10 -2.36 -10.75 -3.96
N VAL A 11 -2.46 -9.43 -3.78
CA VAL A 11 -1.80 -8.44 -4.65
C VAL A 11 -0.28 -8.54 -4.51
N ALA A 12 0.24 -8.71 -3.29
CA ALA A 12 1.66 -8.91 -3.04
C ALA A 12 2.16 -10.20 -3.72
N HIS A 13 1.40 -11.28 -3.67
CA HIS A 13 1.73 -12.51 -4.39
C HIS A 13 1.77 -12.28 -5.91
N TRP A 14 0.79 -11.56 -6.47
CA TRP A 14 0.76 -11.28 -7.91
C TRP A 14 1.98 -10.49 -8.39
N VAL A 15 2.43 -9.50 -7.62
CA VAL A 15 3.47 -8.54 -8.02
C VAL A 15 4.88 -9.00 -7.64
N PHE A 16 5.07 -9.70 -6.52
CA PHE A 16 6.41 -10.01 -5.99
C PHE A 16 6.79 -11.50 -6.01
N ALA A 17 5.85 -12.42 -6.22
CA ALA A 17 6.21 -13.83 -6.30
C ALA A 17 6.70 -14.16 -7.71
N PHE A 18 8.00 -14.34 -7.89
CA PHE A 18 8.58 -14.83 -9.14
C PHE A 18 8.61 -16.36 -9.17
N ASP A 19 8.47 -16.94 -10.35
CA ASP A 19 8.55 -18.38 -10.57
C ASP A 19 9.92 -18.91 -10.11
N GLY A 20 9.93 -20.09 -9.49
CA GLY A 20 11.18 -20.75 -9.10
C GLY A 20 11.91 -20.17 -7.87
N VAL A 21 11.41 -19.08 -7.26
CA VAL A 21 12.12 -18.40 -6.14
C VAL A 21 11.89 -19.07 -4.79
N VAL A 22 10.67 -19.52 -4.50
CA VAL A 22 10.34 -20.17 -3.21
C VAL A 22 10.73 -21.64 -3.24
N THR A 23 10.39 -22.32 -4.33
CA THR A 23 10.85 -23.69 -4.67
C THR A 23 11.08 -23.77 -6.18
N GLU A 24 11.89 -24.74 -6.63
CA GLU A 24 12.24 -24.92 -8.05
C GLU A 24 11.01 -24.99 -8.98
N ASN A 25 9.90 -25.56 -8.49
CA ASN A 25 8.64 -25.69 -9.25
C ASN A 25 7.54 -24.72 -8.79
N SER A 26 7.88 -23.69 -8.02
CA SER A 26 6.88 -22.71 -7.56
C SER A 26 6.37 -21.87 -8.72
N VAL A 27 5.04 -21.80 -8.85
CA VAL A 27 4.35 -20.86 -9.74
C VAL A 27 4.05 -19.61 -8.91
N GLY A 28 4.61 -18.49 -9.35
CA GLY A 28 4.46 -17.19 -8.74
C GLY A 28 3.26 -16.41 -9.27
N GLY A 29 3.30 -15.11 -9.04
CA GLY A 29 2.29 -14.15 -9.43
C GLY A 29 2.28 -13.86 -10.93
N TRP A 30 1.08 -13.71 -11.49
CA TRP A 30 0.92 -13.44 -12.92
C TRP A 30 1.44 -12.05 -13.33
N ILE A 31 1.42 -11.05 -12.44
CA ILE A 31 1.94 -9.70 -12.74
C ILE A 31 3.47 -9.75 -12.84
N ALA A 32 4.11 -10.48 -11.92
CA ALA A 32 5.56 -10.67 -11.91
C ALA A 32 6.05 -11.47 -13.13
N ASN A 33 5.40 -12.60 -13.44
CA ASN A 33 5.95 -13.58 -14.40
C ASN A 33 5.33 -13.53 -15.80
N THR A 34 4.07 -13.10 -15.93
CA THR A 34 3.38 -13.02 -17.24
C THR A 34 3.37 -11.60 -17.79
N LEU A 35 2.99 -10.61 -16.96
CA LEU A 35 2.96 -9.21 -17.38
C LEU A 35 4.35 -8.57 -17.37
N GLY A 36 5.26 -9.08 -16.52
CA GLY A 36 6.63 -8.57 -16.39
C GLY A 36 6.69 -7.15 -15.80
N ALA A 37 5.74 -6.78 -14.96
CA ALA A 37 5.72 -5.44 -14.36
C ALA A 37 6.86 -5.28 -13.36
N VAL A 38 7.58 -4.15 -13.44
CA VAL A 38 8.70 -3.85 -12.54
C VAL A 38 8.20 -2.98 -11.40
N ASP A 39 8.15 -3.57 -10.22
CA ASP A 39 7.82 -2.87 -8.98
C ASP A 39 8.82 -3.29 -7.89
N PHE A 40 9.81 -2.42 -7.62
CA PHE A 40 10.92 -2.77 -6.72
C PHE A 40 10.52 -2.71 -5.24
N ALA A 41 9.84 -1.63 -4.85
CA ALA A 41 9.50 -1.34 -3.45
C ALA A 41 7.97 -1.28 -3.21
N GLY A 42 7.14 -1.71 -4.16
CA GLY A 42 5.69 -1.74 -3.96
C GLY A 42 4.99 -0.42 -4.22
N GLY A 43 5.37 0.29 -5.28
CA GLY A 43 4.56 1.37 -5.83
C GLY A 43 3.14 0.89 -6.16
N THR A 44 3.00 -0.30 -6.73
CA THR A 44 1.69 -0.93 -7.02
C THR A 44 1.16 -1.69 -5.81
N ALA A 45 1.95 -2.61 -5.25
CA ALA A 45 1.50 -3.54 -4.23
C ALA A 45 1.18 -2.88 -2.89
N VAL A 46 1.88 -1.79 -2.55
CA VAL A 46 1.71 -1.06 -1.28
C VAL A 46 0.98 0.26 -1.52
N HIS A 47 1.53 1.17 -2.32
CA HIS A 47 1.04 2.56 -2.39
C HIS A 47 -0.27 2.71 -3.14
N ILE A 48 -0.34 2.24 -4.39
CA ILE A 48 -1.57 2.30 -5.19
C ILE A 48 -2.65 1.46 -4.52
N ASN A 49 -2.30 0.27 -4.02
CA ASN A 49 -3.24 -0.61 -3.33
C ASN A 49 -3.86 0.05 -2.08
N ALA A 50 -3.03 0.61 -1.19
CA ALA A 50 -3.50 1.31 0.00
C ALA A 50 -4.30 2.58 -0.35
N GLY A 51 -3.85 3.33 -1.37
CA GLY A 51 -4.55 4.52 -1.85
C GLY A 51 -5.93 4.21 -2.42
N ALA A 52 -6.05 3.18 -3.26
CA ALA A 52 -7.32 2.73 -3.83
C ALA A 52 -8.29 2.23 -2.74
N ALA A 53 -7.78 1.47 -1.77
CA ALA A 53 -8.57 1.02 -0.63
C ALA A 53 -9.05 2.17 0.26
N ALA A 54 -8.16 3.14 0.55
CA ALA A 54 -8.51 4.33 1.31
C ALA A 54 -9.57 5.17 0.59
N LEU A 55 -9.47 5.31 -0.74
CA LEU A 55 -10.48 5.98 -1.55
C LEU A 55 -11.81 5.24 -1.54
N ALA A 56 -11.82 3.92 -1.71
CA ALA A 56 -13.04 3.12 -1.65
C ALA A 56 -13.75 3.27 -0.30
N VAL A 57 -13.00 3.20 0.80
CA VAL A 57 -13.54 3.43 2.15
C VAL A 57 -14.05 4.86 2.31
N ALA A 58 -13.32 5.87 1.82
CA ALA A 58 -13.76 7.26 1.87
C ALA A 58 -15.08 7.51 1.09
N ILE A 59 -15.27 6.83 -0.04
CA ILE A 59 -16.53 6.90 -0.82
C ILE A 59 -17.67 6.23 -0.06
N VAL A 60 -17.44 5.03 0.50
CA VAL A 60 -18.48 4.25 1.21
C VAL A 60 -18.91 4.93 2.52
N LEU A 61 -17.95 5.46 3.29
CA LEU A 61 -18.25 6.18 4.54
C LEU A 61 -18.83 7.57 4.27
N GLY A 62 -18.58 8.13 3.09
CA GLY A 62 -19.01 9.46 2.73
C GLY A 62 -18.19 10.57 3.40
N LYS A 63 -18.62 11.82 3.15
CA LYS A 63 -17.95 13.02 3.65
C LYS A 63 -18.20 13.17 5.16
N SER A 64 -17.17 13.55 5.91
CA SER A 64 -17.35 13.91 7.32
C SER A 64 -18.21 15.18 7.46
N ALA A 65 -18.85 15.38 8.63
CA ALA A 65 -19.65 16.58 8.90
C ALA A 65 -18.85 17.90 8.80
N MET A 66 -17.52 17.81 8.89
CA MET A 66 -16.60 18.94 8.83
C MET A 66 -15.91 19.04 7.46
N PHE A 67 -16.36 18.27 6.45
CA PHE A 67 -15.75 18.27 5.14
C PHE A 67 -15.86 19.65 4.47
N GLY A 68 -14.74 20.14 3.93
CA GLY A 68 -14.65 21.49 3.35
C GLY A 68 -14.34 22.60 4.36
N GLN A 69 -14.22 22.29 5.65
CA GLN A 69 -13.79 23.26 6.67
C GLN A 69 -12.29 23.17 6.91
N LEU A 70 -11.62 24.33 6.97
CA LEU A 70 -10.18 24.39 7.27
C LEU A 70 -9.95 24.02 8.75
N ARG A 71 -9.22 22.94 9.01
CA ARG A 71 -8.88 22.50 10.37
C ARG A 71 -7.40 22.68 10.62
N LYS A 72 -7.06 23.39 11.70
CA LYS A 72 -5.68 23.42 12.19
C LYS A 72 -5.35 22.05 12.82
N PRO A 73 -4.20 21.43 12.49
CA PRO A 73 -3.75 20.24 13.19
C PRO A 73 -3.61 20.55 14.67
N HIS A 74 -4.15 19.67 15.52
CA HIS A 74 -4.06 19.85 16.98
C HIS A 74 -2.61 19.75 17.49
N ASN A 75 -1.74 19.03 16.77
CA ASN A 75 -0.33 18.87 17.10
C ASN A 75 0.54 18.77 15.84
N VAL A 76 1.06 19.92 15.41
CA VAL A 76 1.97 20.02 14.25
C VAL A 76 3.32 19.33 14.53
N PRO A 77 3.98 19.53 15.70
CA PRO A 77 5.23 18.83 16.01
C PRO A 77 5.13 17.31 15.90
N LEU A 78 4.05 16.70 16.37
CA LEU A 78 3.84 15.25 16.26
C LEU A 78 3.68 14.79 14.80
N THR A 79 3.01 15.60 13.97
CA THR A 79 2.87 15.32 12.53
C THR A 79 4.23 15.34 11.83
N LEU A 80 5.09 16.31 12.17
CA LEU A 80 6.44 16.41 11.64
C LEU A 80 7.34 15.27 12.13
N LEU A 81 7.21 14.86 13.39
CA LEU A 81 7.89 13.68 13.91
C LEU A 81 7.52 12.42 13.12
N GLY A 82 6.22 12.20 12.88
CA GLY A 82 5.73 11.08 12.08
C GLY A 82 6.27 11.13 10.64
N ALA A 83 6.26 12.29 10.00
CA ALA A 83 6.83 12.47 8.67
C ALA A 83 8.34 12.18 8.64
N GLY A 84 9.09 12.63 9.65
CA GLY A 84 10.52 12.34 9.79
C GLY A 84 10.80 10.85 9.97
N LEU A 85 10.00 10.14 10.77
CA LEU A 85 10.10 8.68 10.93
C LEU A 85 9.76 7.93 9.64
N LEU A 86 8.72 8.37 8.91
CA LEU A 86 8.37 7.78 7.62
C LEU A 86 9.50 7.97 6.61
N TRP A 87 10.08 9.17 6.53
CA TRP A 87 11.20 9.45 5.65
C TRP A 87 12.45 8.65 6.01
N ALA A 88 12.81 8.59 7.29
CA ALA A 88 13.94 7.80 7.77
C ALA A 88 13.75 6.30 7.49
N GLY A 89 12.54 5.77 7.75
CA GLY A 89 12.19 4.39 7.44
C GLY A 89 12.15 4.09 5.94
N TRP A 90 11.86 5.09 5.11
CA TRP A 90 11.77 4.94 3.66
C TRP A 90 13.09 4.54 3.00
N TYR A 91 14.23 4.85 3.62
CA TYR A 91 15.53 4.43 3.08
C TYR A 91 15.72 2.90 3.08
N ALA A 92 15.02 2.18 3.95
CA ALA A 92 15.06 0.73 4.04
C ALA A 92 13.86 0.04 3.38
N PHE A 93 12.89 0.83 2.89
CA PHE A 93 11.67 0.37 2.25
C PHE A 93 11.82 0.38 0.72
#